data_AF-A0A533VH85-F1
#
_entry.id   AF-A0A533VH85-F1
#
_cell.length_a   1.000
_cell.length_b   1.000
_cell.length_c   1.000
_cell.angle_alpha   90.00
_cell.angle_beta   90.00
_cell.angle_gamma   90.00
#
_symmetry.space_group_name_H-M   'P 1'
#
loop_
_entity.id
_entity.type
_entity.pdbx_description
1 polymer ?
#
loop_
_entity_poly.entity_id
_entity_poly.type
_entity_poly.pdbx_seq_one_letter_code
_entity_poly.pdbx_strand_id
1 'polypeptide(L)'
;MDPLRKVHEAHKNGLLPDKVHSLIVDRFGVTLAGIDRIEKASGINFPLAYIDPSIVTSHPNASSFDYGILFARTIPVISNNKLEIIIQITAPLVAFGLKGTIHAILAHEFLHYLELVRRISKMDIVSDEISSNLFESVYSDSTRLFEPRAVFNDKTLLLHITKKFPEGFRDYKLEDKVLKLWIQKKLPTINIALDTNIIKIPVDVLANTKIDPILLQKIERVEEKVSRLRKKKLY
;
A
#
# COMPACT_ATOMS: atom_id res chain seq x y z
N MET A 1 -17.65 -3.44 -5.44
CA MET A 1 -17.16 -2.32 -6.27
C MET A 1 -16.15 -2.89 -7.26
N ASP A 2 -16.19 -2.48 -8.52
CA ASP A 2 -15.18 -2.90 -9.51
C ASP A 2 -13.83 -2.22 -9.23
N PRO A 3 -12.75 -2.95 -8.88
CA PRO A 3 -11.44 -2.38 -8.60
C PRO A 3 -10.77 -1.72 -9.82
N LEU A 4 -11.19 -2.08 -11.03
CA LEU A 4 -10.65 -1.54 -12.30
C LEU A 4 -11.45 -0.36 -12.84
N ARG A 5 -12.51 0.09 -12.14
CA ARG A 5 -13.40 1.16 -12.62
C ARG A 5 -12.62 2.39 -13.12
N LYS A 6 -11.65 2.89 -12.35
CA LYS A 6 -10.84 4.07 -12.75
C LYS A 6 -9.97 3.80 -14.00
N VAL A 7 -9.51 2.57 -14.19
CA VAL A 7 -8.75 2.15 -15.38
C VAL A 7 -9.64 2.15 -16.61
N HIS A 8 -10.86 1.62 -16.49
CA HIS A 8 -11.87 1.65 -17.56
C HIS A 8 -12.28 3.07 -17.92
N GLU A 9 -12.49 3.94 -16.93
CA GLU A 9 -12.81 5.35 -17.14
C GLU A 9 -11.65 6.09 -17.82
N ALA A 10 -10.41 5.87 -17.40
CA ALA A 10 -9.24 6.47 -18.03
C ALA A 10 -9.04 6.04 -19.49
N HIS A 11 -9.30 4.76 -19.80
CA HIS A 11 -9.32 4.27 -21.18
C HIS A 11 -10.42 4.92 -22.01
N LYS A 12 -11.66 4.94 -21.50
CA LYS A 12 -12.80 5.60 -22.18
C LYS A 12 -12.56 7.08 -22.46
N ASN A 13 -11.84 7.77 -21.58
CA ASN A 13 -11.49 9.18 -21.71
C ASN A 13 -10.23 9.43 -22.57
N GLY A 14 -9.65 8.38 -23.18
CA GLY A 14 -8.46 8.50 -24.05
C GLY A 14 -7.14 8.72 -23.31
N LEU A 15 -7.11 8.60 -21.97
CA LEU A 15 -5.90 8.75 -21.16
C LEU A 15 -5.01 7.50 -21.18
N LEU A 16 -5.61 6.33 -21.40
CA LEU A 16 -4.88 5.07 -21.55
C LEU A 16 -5.08 4.52 -22.97
N PRO A 17 -4.01 4.17 -23.71
CA PRO A 17 -4.11 3.47 -24.98
C PRO A 17 -4.67 2.05 -24.80
N ASP A 18 -5.34 1.52 -25.83
CA ASP A 18 -5.94 0.16 -25.83
C ASP A 18 -4.95 -0.92 -25.36
N LYS A 19 -3.73 -0.92 -25.91
CA LYS A 19 -2.70 -1.91 -25.56
C LYS A 19 -2.32 -1.88 -24.07
N VAL A 20 -2.33 -0.70 -23.46
CA VAL A 20 -2.01 -0.54 -22.03
C VAL A 20 -3.20 -0.98 -21.19
N HIS A 21 -4.41 -0.57 -21.57
CA HIS A 21 -5.65 -1.00 -20.93
C HIS A 21 -5.79 -2.52 -20.92
N SER A 22 -5.70 -3.18 -22.07
CA SER A 22 -5.79 -4.65 -22.15
C SER A 22 -4.72 -5.34 -21.31
N LEU A 23 -3.47 -4.84 -21.36
CA LEU A 23 -2.40 -5.39 -20.53
C LEU A 23 -2.70 -5.32 -19.03
N ILE A 24 -3.30 -4.22 -18.55
CA ILE A 24 -3.67 -4.09 -17.13
C ILE A 24 -4.78 -5.09 -16.78
N VAL A 25 -5.82 -5.19 -17.62
CA VAL A 25 -6.95 -6.09 -17.42
C VAL A 25 -6.50 -7.56 -17.41
N ASP A 26 -5.71 -7.97 -18.41
CA ASP A 26 -5.21 -9.34 -18.54
C ASP A 26 -4.34 -9.76 -17.36
N ARG A 27 -3.57 -8.82 -16.81
CA ARG A 27 -2.66 -9.08 -15.70
C ARG A 27 -3.31 -8.89 -14.32
N PHE A 28 -4.51 -8.34 -14.24
CA PHE A 28 -5.19 -8.05 -12.97
C PHE A 28 -5.39 -9.30 -12.11
N GLY A 29 -5.55 -10.48 -12.73
CA GLY A 29 -5.63 -11.75 -12.01
C GLY A 29 -4.41 -12.05 -11.11
N VAL A 30 -3.23 -11.51 -11.41
CA VAL A 30 -2.03 -11.65 -10.57
C VAL A 30 -2.18 -10.87 -9.26
N THR A 31 -2.81 -9.70 -9.32
CA THR A 31 -3.14 -8.86 -8.15
C THR A 31 -4.18 -9.56 -7.28
N LEU A 32 -5.26 -10.07 -7.88
CA LEU A 32 -6.29 -10.83 -7.15
C LEU A 32 -5.70 -12.06 -6.44
N ALA A 33 -4.83 -12.81 -7.13
CA ALA A 33 -4.12 -13.94 -6.52
C ALA A 33 -3.17 -13.52 -5.39
N GLY A 34 -2.66 -12.27 -5.43
CA GLY A 34 -1.85 -11.71 -4.34
C GLY A 34 -2.69 -11.39 -3.12
N ILE A 35 -3.85 -10.76 -3.33
CA ILE A 35 -4.84 -10.46 -2.30
C ILE A 35 -5.30 -11.76 -1.61
N ASP A 36 -5.80 -12.73 -2.38
CA ASP A 36 -6.26 -14.03 -1.85
C ASP A 36 -5.17 -14.74 -1.03
N ARG A 37 -3.92 -14.68 -1.49
CA ARG A 37 -2.79 -15.23 -0.77
C ARG A 37 -2.55 -14.53 0.56
N ILE A 38 -2.63 -13.20 0.60
CA ILE A 38 -2.46 -12.39 1.82
C ILE A 38 -3.57 -12.69 2.83
N GLU A 39 -4.81 -12.80 2.37
CA GLU A 39 -5.96 -13.14 3.21
C GLU A 39 -5.81 -14.54 3.81
N LYS A 40 -5.45 -15.54 3.00
CA LYS A 40 -5.15 -16.90 3.47
C LYS A 40 -3.99 -16.94 4.46
N ALA A 41 -2.93 -16.18 4.18
CA ALA A 41 -1.71 -16.19 4.98
C ALA A 41 -1.87 -15.49 6.34
N SER A 42 -2.73 -14.47 6.41
CA SER A 42 -2.99 -13.68 7.62
C SER A 42 -4.24 -14.10 8.37
N GLY A 43 -5.19 -14.74 7.69
CA GLY A 43 -6.54 -14.97 8.19
C GLY A 43 -7.36 -13.68 8.35
N ILE A 44 -6.93 -12.56 7.76
CA ILE A 44 -7.59 -11.24 7.83
C ILE A 44 -7.97 -10.83 6.41
N ASN A 45 -9.20 -10.32 6.21
CA ASN A 45 -9.63 -9.83 4.92
C ASN A 45 -8.80 -8.62 4.49
N PHE A 46 -8.46 -8.56 3.20
CA PHE A 46 -7.75 -7.44 2.62
C PHE A 46 -8.67 -6.21 2.62
N PRO A 47 -8.17 -5.00 2.92
CA PRO A 47 -9.01 -3.80 2.85
C PRO A 47 -9.47 -3.57 1.41
N LEU A 48 -10.43 -2.66 1.24
CA LEU A 48 -10.83 -2.23 -0.09
C LEU A 48 -9.60 -1.76 -0.87
N ALA A 49 -9.48 -2.20 -2.13
CA ALA A 49 -8.39 -1.82 -3.00
C ALA A 49 -8.90 -1.49 -4.40
N TYR A 50 -8.20 -0.59 -5.08
CA TYR A 50 -8.50 -0.22 -6.46
C TYR A 50 -7.22 0.01 -7.26
N ILE A 51 -7.33 -0.10 -8.58
CA ILE A 51 -6.24 0.21 -9.49
C ILE A 51 -6.37 1.66 -9.94
N ASP A 52 -5.38 2.49 -9.59
CA ASP A 52 -5.26 3.84 -10.12
C ASP A 52 -4.63 3.79 -11.51
N PRO A 53 -5.20 4.49 -12.52
CA PRO A 53 -4.66 4.49 -13.86
C PRO A 53 -3.32 5.21 -13.97
N SER A 54 -2.80 5.82 -12.91
CA SER A 54 -1.56 6.61 -12.95
C SER A 54 -0.42 5.95 -12.19
N ILE A 55 0.82 6.30 -12.53
CA ILE A 55 1.96 6.13 -11.60
C ILE A 55 1.96 7.28 -10.60
N VAL A 56 2.41 7.03 -9.38
CA VAL A 56 2.63 8.08 -8.37
C VAL A 56 4.13 8.30 -8.21
N THR A 57 4.55 9.54 -8.36
CA THR A 57 5.94 9.99 -8.22
C THR A 57 6.05 11.03 -7.11
N SER A 58 7.14 10.98 -6.35
CA SER A 58 7.45 11.94 -5.31
C SER A 58 8.77 12.64 -5.59
N HIS A 59 8.79 13.96 -5.40
CA HIS A 59 9.98 14.79 -5.50
C HIS A 59 10.40 15.28 -4.11
N PRO A 60 11.65 15.01 -3.67
CA PRO A 60 12.20 15.60 -2.45
C PRO A 60 12.33 17.13 -2.57
N ASN A 61 12.66 17.66 -3.76
CA ASN A 61 12.77 19.09 -4.07
C ASN A 61 12.54 19.35 -5.57
N ALA A 62 12.06 20.54 -5.93
CA ALA A 62 11.81 20.95 -7.33
C ALA A 62 13.07 20.95 -8.23
N SER A 63 14.26 20.91 -7.63
CA SER A 63 15.58 20.96 -8.27
C SER A 63 16.36 19.63 -8.20
N SER A 64 15.82 18.58 -7.57
CA SER A 64 16.48 17.27 -7.47
C SER A 64 15.87 16.27 -8.47
N PHE A 65 16.72 15.54 -9.20
CA PHE A 65 16.33 14.44 -10.10
C PHE A 65 16.08 13.11 -9.37
N ASP A 66 16.06 13.09 -8.04
CA ASP A 66 15.76 11.89 -7.26
C ASP A 66 14.23 11.70 -7.21
N TYR A 67 13.70 10.88 -8.13
CA TYR A 67 12.29 10.51 -8.15
C TYR A 67 12.06 9.28 -7.25
N GLY A 68 11.17 9.40 -6.26
CA GLY A 68 10.59 8.23 -5.59
C GLY A 68 9.39 7.72 -6.38
N ILE A 69 9.35 6.43 -6.74
CA ILE A 69 8.20 5.81 -7.41
C ILE A 69 7.39 5.03 -6.38
N LEU A 70 6.12 5.41 -6.21
CA LEU A 70 5.19 4.73 -5.31
C LEU A 70 4.27 3.82 -6.13
N PHE A 71 4.46 2.51 -5.98
CA PHE A 71 3.72 1.51 -6.74
C PHE A 71 2.37 1.14 -6.13
N ALA A 72 2.22 1.32 -4.83
CA ALA A 72 0.97 1.21 -4.10
C ALA A 72 1.03 2.13 -2.87
N ARG A 73 -0.14 2.44 -2.31
CA ARG A 73 -0.26 3.30 -1.13
C ARG A 73 -1.45 2.90 -0.27
N THR A 74 -1.25 2.85 1.02
CA THR A 74 -2.32 2.73 2.02
C THR A 74 -2.82 4.14 2.38
N ILE A 75 -4.04 4.47 1.99
CA ILE A 75 -4.61 5.81 2.12
C ILE A 75 -5.84 5.83 3.05
N PRO A 76 -5.86 6.68 4.09
CA PRO A 76 -7.08 7.02 4.80
C PRO A 76 -7.96 7.92 3.92
N VAL A 77 -9.24 7.60 3.83
CA VAL A 77 -10.26 8.36 3.09
C VAL A 77 -11.46 8.58 3.99
N ILE A 78 -12.01 9.78 3.99
CA ILE A 78 -13.24 10.10 4.71
C ILE A 78 -14.41 9.90 3.76
N SER A 79 -15.32 8.99 4.11
CA SER A 79 -16.52 8.68 3.35
C SER A 79 -17.70 8.55 4.31
N ASN A 80 -18.82 9.21 4.02
CA ASN A 80 -20.03 9.17 4.85
C ASN A 80 -19.77 9.45 6.34
N ASN A 81 -18.92 10.45 6.64
CA ASN A 81 -18.49 10.82 7.99
C ASN A 81 -17.77 9.71 8.78
N LYS A 82 -17.16 8.76 8.08
CA LYS A 82 -16.36 7.66 8.64
C LYS A 82 -15.01 7.61 7.95
N LEU A 83 -14.02 7.14 8.69
CA LEU A 83 -12.70 6.86 8.15
C LEU A 83 -12.68 5.46 7.52
N GLU A 84 -12.31 5.38 6.26
CA GLU A 84 -12.02 4.15 5.56
C GLU A 84 -10.54 4.12 5.21
N ILE A 85 -9.90 2.95 5.28
CA ILE A 85 -8.51 2.77 4.84
C ILE A 85 -8.54 1.91 3.60
N ILE A 86 -7.97 2.43 2.52
CA ILE A 86 -8.03 1.83 1.19
C ILE A 86 -6.60 1.65 0.69
N ILE A 87 -6.32 0.55 -0.02
CA ILE A 87 -5.05 0.36 -0.71
C ILE A 87 -5.21 0.77 -2.18
N GLN A 88 -4.55 1.85 -2.57
CA GLN A 88 -4.39 2.26 -3.96
C GLN A 88 -3.24 1.49 -4.59
N ILE A 89 -3.47 0.83 -5.72
CA ILE A 89 -2.45 0.09 -6.48
C ILE A 89 -2.29 0.78 -7.82
N THR A 90 -1.06 1.09 -8.25
CA THR A 90 -0.86 1.78 -9.53
C THR A 90 -0.98 0.79 -10.71
N ALA A 91 -1.61 1.22 -11.81
CA ALA A 91 -1.71 0.45 -13.04
C ALA A 91 -0.35 -0.04 -13.59
N PRO A 92 0.74 0.75 -13.56
CA PRO A 92 2.08 0.29 -13.92
C PRO A 92 2.58 -0.91 -13.10
N LEU A 93 2.26 -0.99 -11.80
CA LEU A 93 2.60 -2.16 -10.99
C LEU A 93 1.91 -3.41 -11.54
N VAL A 94 0.62 -3.30 -11.87
CA VAL A 94 -0.16 -4.41 -12.46
C VAL A 94 0.38 -4.79 -13.84
N ALA A 95 0.64 -3.80 -14.68
CA ALA A 95 1.07 -3.98 -16.06
C ALA A 95 2.48 -4.58 -16.17
N PHE A 96 3.42 -4.20 -15.29
CA PHE A 96 4.84 -4.52 -15.46
C PHE A 96 5.47 -5.30 -14.31
N GLY A 97 4.87 -5.29 -13.12
CA GLY A 97 5.38 -5.97 -11.94
C GLY A 97 5.45 -7.49 -12.13
N LEU A 98 6.48 -8.15 -11.62
CA LEU A 98 6.50 -9.61 -11.56
C LEU A 98 5.54 -10.09 -10.47
N LYS A 99 5.03 -11.33 -10.57
CA LYS A 99 4.11 -11.91 -9.57
C LYS A 99 4.63 -11.76 -8.15
N GLY A 100 5.90 -12.13 -7.91
CA GLY A 100 6.53 -11.99 -6.59
C GLY A 100 6.63 -10.53 -6.12
N THR A 101 6.88 -9.60 -7.03
CA THR A 101 6.96 -8.15 -6.73
C THR A 101 5.59 -7.60 -6.36
N ILE A 102 4.55 -7.89 -7.14
CA ILE A 102 3.17 -7.48 -6.85
C ILE A 102 2.75 -8.02 -5.48
N HIS A 103 2.98 -9.31 -5.21
CA HIS A 103 2.60 -9.93 -3.94
C HIS A 103 3.36 -9.33 -2.76
N ALA A 104 4.65 -9.01 -2.92
CA ALA A 104 5.45 -8.38 -1.88
C ALA A 104 4.94 -6.97 -1.54
N ILE A 105 4.68 -6.14 -2.56
CA ILE A 105 4.16 -4.78 -2.36
C ILE A 105 2.78 -4.81 -1.70
N LEU A 106 1.86 -5.66 -2.18
CA LEU A 106 0.53 -5.79 -1.56
C LEU A 106 0.62 -6.22 -0.11
N ALA A 107 1.51 -7.16 0.23
CA ALA A 107 1.68 -7.59 1.60
C ALA A 107 2.32 -6.50 2.48
N HIS A 108 3.20 -5.68 1.91
CA HIS A 108 3.78 -4.53 2.60
C HIS A 108 2.71 -3.46 2.91
N GLU A 109 1.90 -3.08 1.92
CA GLU A 109 0.77 -2.17 2.13
C GLU A 109 -0.25 -2.75 3.13
N PHE A 110 -0.46 -4.06 3.12
CA PHE A 110 -1.32 -4.71 4.10
C PHE A 110 -0.80 -4.56 5.54
N LEU A 111 0.53 -4.58 5.75
CA LEU A 111 1.11 -4.29 7.07
C LEU A 111 0.88 -2.84 7.49
N HIS A 112 0.99 -1.88 6.56
CA HIS A 112 0.64 -0.48 6.81
C HIS A 112 -0.82 -0.32 7.18
N TYR A 113 -1.72 -1.03 6.50
CA TYR A 113 -3.15 -1.05 6.84
C TYR A 113 -3.38 -1.53 8.28
N LEU A 114 -2.81 -2.68 8.68
CA LEU A 114 -2.98 -3.20 10.04
C LEU A 114 -2.41 -2.23 11.10
N GLU A 115 -1.26 -1.61 10.81
CA GLU A 115 -0.65 -0.62 11.70
C GLU A 115 -1.55 0.60 11.88
N LEU A 116 -2.13 1.13 10.79
CA LEU A 116 -3.02 2.28 10.86
C LEU A 116 -4.30 1.96 11.64
N VAL A 117 -4.92 0.80 11.38
CA VAL A 117 -6.09 0.35 12.15
C VAL A 117 -5.77 0.24 13.65
N ARG A 118 -4.61 -0.33 14.00
CA ARG A 118 -4.15 -0.45 15.39
C ARG A 118 -4.04 0.91 16.06
N ARG A 119 -3.42 1.90 15.41
CA ARG A 119 -3.27 3.26 15.97
C ARG A 119 -4.61 3.94 16.16
N ILE A 120 -5.51 3.87 15.16
CA ILE A 120 -6.87 4.41 15.26
C ILE A 120 -7.61 3.77 16.44
N SER A 121 -7.54 2.44 16.58
CA SER A 121 -8.25 1.72 17.64
C SER A 121 -7.81 2.09 19.05
N LYS A 122 -6.55 2.50 19.22
CA LYS A 122 -5.98 2.90 20.51
C LYS A 122 -6.13 4.40 20.78
N MET A 123 -6.74 5.14 19.85
CA MET A 123 -6.71 6.61 19.84
C MET A 123 -5.28 7.17 19.96
N ASP A 124 -4.28 6.38 19.53
CA ASP A 124 -2.85 6.71 19.57
C ASP A 124 -2.47 7.60 18.37
N ILE A 125 -3.44 8.35 17.85
CA ILE A 125 -3.29 9.30 16.75
C ILE A 125 -3.55 10.67 17.35
N VAL A 126 -2.49 11.42 17.60
CA VAL A 126 -2.62 12.85 17.89
C VAL A 126 -3.12 13.52 16.59
N SER A 127 -4.14 14.37 16.68
CA SER A 127 -4.72 15.07 15.51
C SER A 127 -3.68 15.83 14.68
N ASP A 128 -2.55 16.18 15.29
CA ASP A 128 -1.42 16.88 14.68
C ASP A 128 -0.30 15.96 14.16
N GLU A 129 -0.36 14.64 14.37
CA GLU A 129 0.67 13.66 13.93
C GLU A 129 0.28 12.83 12.70
N ILE A 130 -0.93 12.99 12.16
CA ILE A 130 -1.20 12.48 10.80
C ILE A 130 -0.36 13.29 9.78
N SER A 131 0.14 14.47 10.19
CA SER A 131 1.28 15.18 9.62
C SER A 131 2.61 14.58 10.04
N SER A 132 3.18 13.77 9.14
CA SER A 132 4.62 13.75 8.74
C SER A 132 5.13 12.36 8.40
N ASN A 133 4.47 11.29 8.84
CA ASN A 133 5.07 9.95 8.76
C ASN A 133 4.27 8.90 7.98
N LEU A 134 3.25 9.25 7.18
CA LEU A 134 2.62 8.29 6.25
C LEU A 134 3.35 8.21 4.89
N PHE A 135 4.17 9.21 4.56
CA PHE A 135 4.89 9.30 3.28
C PHE A 135 6.40 9.14 3.43
N GLU A 136 7.02 9.66 4.51
CA GLU A 136 8.43 9.35 4.83
C GLU A 136 8.64 7.87 5.20
N SER A 137 7.59 7.23 5.74
CA SER A 137 7.66 5.84 6.21
C SER A 137 7.84 4.80 5.11
N VAL A 138 7.55 5.14 3.86
CA VAL A 138 7.68 4.21 2.72
C VAL A 138 9.16 3.84 2.49
N TYR A 139 10.10 4.68 2.94
CA TYR A 139 11.53 4.47 2.74
C TYR A 139 12.35 4.29 4.04
N SER A 140 11.82 4.59 5.24
CA SER A 140 12.60 4.50 6.50
C SER A 140 11.98 3.70 7.65
N ASP A 141 10.71 3.24 7.57
CA ASP A 141 9.95 2.84 8.78
C ASP A 141 9.90 1.33 9.06
N SER A 142 11.03 0.64 8.92
CA SER A 142 11.15 -0.77 9.33
C SER A 142 10.95 -0.98 10.85
N THR A 143 10.96 0.09 11.64
CA THR A 143 10.90 0.03 13.11
C THR A 143 9.49 0.09 13.69
N ARG A 144 8.49 0.59 12.94
CA ARG A 144 7.12 0.81 13.42
C ARG A 144 6.07 -0.17 12.87
N LEU A 145 6.40 -0.94 11.83
CA LEU A 145 5.51 -1.94 11.25
C LEU A 145 5.42 -3.23 12.08
N PHE A 146 4.29 -3.93 11.95
CA PHE A 146 4.19 -5.32 12.41
C PHE A 146 5.28 -6.19 11.77
N GLU A 147 5.97 -7.01 12.58
CA GLU A 147 6.94 -7.95 12.04
C GLU A 147 6.20 -8.96 11.12
N PRO A 148 6.56 -9.09 9.82
CA PRO A 148 5.79 -9.87 8.86
C PRO A 148 5.50 -11.31 9.30
N ARG A 149 6.41 -11.92 10.06
CA ARG A 149 6.28 -13.29 10.59
C ARG A 149 5.19 -13.45 11.64
N ALA A 150 4.77 -12.36 12.28
CA ALA A 150 3.64 -12.38 13.22
C ALA A 150 2.29 -12.37 12.48
N VAL A 151 2.27 -11.79 11.27
CA VAL A 151 1.07 -11.62 10.44
C VAL A 151 0.90 -12.80 9.48
N PHE A 152 1.94 -13.18 8.74
CA PHE A 152 1.83 -14.17 7.66
C PHE A 152 2.42 -15.52 8.06
N ASN A 153 1.70 -16.61 7.75
CA ASN A 153 2.20 -17.98 7.85
C ASN A 153 2.83 -18.52 6.55
N ASP A 154 2.75 -17.78 5.44
CA ASP A 154 3.29 -18.17 4.14
C ASP A 154 4.79 -17.84 4.02
N LYS A 155 5.63 -18.89 4.01
CA LYS A 155 7.10 -18.77 3.95
C LYS A 155 7.61 -18.07 2.70
N THR A 156 6.98 -18.29 1.55
CA THR A 156 7.41 -17.68 0.28
C THR A 156 7.01 -16.22 0.21
N LEU A 157 5.83 -15.84 0.75
CA LEU A 157 5.42 -14.44 0.88
C LEU A 157 6.38 -13.68 1.81
N LEU A 158 6.70 -14.27 2.96
CA LEU A 158 7.70 -13.73 3.89
C LEU A 158 9.05 -13.52 3.21
N LEU A 159 9.53 -14.51 2.44
CA LEU A 159 10.77 -14.41 1.69
C LEU A 159 10.73 -13.25 0.69
N HIS A 160 9.64 -13.09 -0.05
CA HIS A 160 9.48 -12.00 -1.01
C HIS A 160 9.51 -10.63 -0.33
N ILE A 161 8.81 -10.46 0.80
CA ILE A 161 8.84 -9.22 1.59
C ILE A 161 10.28 -8.94 2.04
N THR A 162 10.94 -9.89 2.70
CA THR A 162 12.30 -9.69 3.23
C THR A 162 13.35 -9.39 2.16
N LYS A 163 13.23 -10.00 0.96
CA LYS A 163 14.18 -9.76 -0.13
C LYS A 163 13.94 -8.44 -0.86
N LYS A 164 12.69 -7.99 -0.94
CA LYS A 164 12.31 -6.78 -1.70
C LYS A 164 12.32 -5.51 -0.84
N PHE A 165 12.27 -5.64 0.48
CA PHE A 165 12.21 -4.52 1.43
C PHE A 165 13.28 -4.59 2.54
N PRO A 166 14.59 -4.73 2.23
CA PRO A 166 15.62 -4.72 3.27
C PRO A 166 15.76 -3.33 3.95
N GLU A 167 15.69 -2.25 3.17
CA GLU A 167 15.79 -0.84 3.63
C GLU A 167 14.81 0.06 2.83
N GLY A 168 13.66 -0.51 2.46
CA GLY A 168 12.73 0.08 1.49
C GLY A 168 12.63 -0.74 0.20
N PHE A 169 11.58 -0.49 -0.59
CA PHE A 169 11.35 -1.20 -1.83
C PHE A 169 12.38 -0.82 -2.90
N ARG A 170 13.07 -1.80 -3.49
CA ARG A 170 13.86 -1.60 -4.71
C ARG A 170 13.62 -2.71 -5.73
N ASP A 171 13.17 -2.32 -6.92
CA ASP A 171 13.08 -3.22 -8.07
C ASP A 171 13.45 -2.46 -9.34
N TYR A 172 14.76 -2.29 -9.55
CA TYR A 172 15.31 -1.52 -10.67
C TYR A 172 14.78 -1.96 -12.04
N LYS A 173 14.41 -3.24 -12.20
CA LYS A 173 13.82 -3.73 -13.45
C LYS A 173 12.38 -3.25 -13.65
N LEU A 174 11.59 -3.19 -12.58
CA LEU A 174 10.25 -2.62 -12.62
C LEU A 174 10.34 -1.10 -12.83
N GLU A 175 11.20 -0.42 -12.08
CA GLU A 175 11.43 1.02 -12.20
C GLU A 175 11.86 1.41 -13.61
N ASP A 176 12.84 0.72 -14.21
CA ASP A 176 13.28 0.96 -15.59
C ASP A 176 12.16 0.78 -16.61
N LYS A 177 11.34 -0.28 -16.45
CA LYS A 177 10.15 -0.48 -17.31
C LYS A 177 9.15 0.65 -17.16
N VAL A 178 8.90 1.13 -15.95
CA VAL A 178 7.94 2.21 -15.70
C VAL A 178 8.47 3.52 -16.27
N LEU A 179 9.75 3.82 -16.09
CA LEU A 179 10.39 4.99 -16.70
C LEU A 179 10.24 4.97 -18.22
N LYS A 180 10.63 3.87 -18.88
CA LYS A 180 10.64 3.77 -20.35
C LYS A 180 9.27 3.60 -20.98
N LEU A 181 8.41 2.77 -20.38
CA LEU A 181 7.15 2.35 -20.98
C LEU A 181 5.95 3.15 -20.46
N TRP A 182 6.11 3.94 -19.41
CA TRP A 182 5.05 4.75 -18.83
C TRP A 182 5.38 6.24 -18.85
N ILE A 183 6.39 6.66 -18.08
CA ILE A 183 6.70 8.08 -17.86
C ILE A 183 7.20 8.74 -19.14
N GLN A 184 8.18 8.15 -19.84
CA GLN A 184 8.68 8.66 -21.13
C GLN A 184 7.59 8.70 -22.22
N LYS A 185 6.60 7.81 -22.12
CA LYS A 185 5.44 7.78 -23.02
C LYS A 185 4.34 8.75 -22.63
N LYS A 186 4.55 9.57 -21.59
CA LYS A 186 3.60 10.56 -21.08
C LYS A 186 2.24 9.95 -20.72
N LEU A 187 2.24 8.71 -20.23
CA LEU A 187 1.06 8.09 -19.63
C LEU A 187 0.74 8.73 -18.27
N PRO A 188 -0.50 8.58 -17.75
CA PRO A 188 -0.95 9.28 -16.55
C PRO A 188 0.03 9.16 -15.37
N THR A 189 0.41 10.29 -14.81
CA THR A 189 1.38 10.40 -13.72
C THR A 189 0.89 11.45 -12.71
N ILE A 190 0.91 11.09 -11.43
CA ILE A 190 0.52 11.96 -10.31
C ILE A 190 1.80 12.29 -9.54
N ASN A 191 2.13 13.58 -9.46
CA ASN A 191 3.22 14.04 -8.62
C ASN A 191 2.69 14.41 -7.24
N ILE A 192 3.34 13.93 -6.18
CA ILE A 192 3.07 14.34 -4.81
C ILE A 192 4.32 14.99 -4.21
N ALA A 193 4.11 16.10 -3.51
CA ALA A 193 5.15 16.72 -2.71
C ALA A 193 5.19 16.03 -1.34
N LEU A 194 6.39 15.64 -0.89
CA LEU A 194 6.57 14.85 0.34
C LEU A 194 6.38 15.67 1.61
N ASP A 195 6.61 16.98 1.52
CA ASP A 195 6.63 17.94 2.62
C ASP A 195 5.24 18.52 2.99
N THR A 196 4.22 18.29 2.17
CA THR A 196 2.93 19.02 2.27
C THR A 196 1.69 18.14 2.33
N ASN A 197 1.82 16.81 2.26
CA ASN A 197 0.66 15.91 2.17
C ASN A 197 0.11 15.49 3.55
N ILE A 198 -0.41 16.48 4.29
CA ILE A 198 -1.02 16.31 5.61
C ILE A 198 -2.53 16.09 5.45
N ILE A 199 -3.01 14.88 5.75
CA ILE A 199 -4.44 14.63 5.88
C ILE A 199 -4.83 14.85 7.33
N LYS A 200 -5.47 15.99 7.64
CA LYS A 200 -6.06 16.20 8.97
C LYS A 200 -7.36 15.39 9.07
N ILE A 201 -7.37 14.34 9.89
CA ILE A 201 -8.59 13.57 10.15
C ILE A 201 -9.31 14.23 11.35
N PRO A 202 -10.56 14.69 11.18
CA PRO A 202 -11.33 15.27 12.28
C PRO A 202 -11.58 14.25 13.40
N VAL A 203 -11.53 14.71 14.65
CA VAL A 203 -11.73 13.86 15.84
C VAL A 203 -13.12 13.22 15.86
N ASP A 204 -14.14 13.94 15.40
CA ASP A 204 -15.51 13.43 15.27
C ASP A 204 -15.60 12.30 14.24
N VAL A 205 -14.82 12.35 13.16
CA VAL A 205 -14.73 11.25 12.18
C VAL A 205 -14.06 10.03 12.81
N LEU A 206 -13.00 10.21 13.59
CA LEU A 206 -12.35 9.11 14.34
C LEU A 206 -13.31 8.47 15.34
N ALA A 207 -14.03 9.28 16.13
CA ALA A 207 -15.00 8.81 17.11
C ALA A 207 -16.19 8.05 16.48
N ASN A 208 -16.61 8.46 15.27
CA ASN A 208 -17.70 7.81 14.53
C ASN A 208 -17.26 6.57 13.73
N THR A 209 -15.94 6.33 13.62
CA THR A 209 -15.39 5.19 12.89
C THR A 209 -15.50 3.93 13.74
N LYS A 210 -16.41 3.03 13.34
CA LYS A 210 -16.51 1.69 13.94
C LYS A 210 -15.58 0.73 13.20
N ILE A 211 -14.55 0.26 13.88
CA ILE A 211 -13.68 -0.81 13.39
C ILE A 211 -14.35 -2.16 13.67
N ASP A 212 -14.26 -3.09 12.72
CA ASP A 212 -14.75 -4.45 12.89
C ASP A 212 -14.13 -5.12 14.13
N PRO A 213 -14.92 -5.55 15.13
CA PRO A 213 -14.42 -6.23 16.32
C PRO A 213 -13.60 -7.49 16.02
N ILE A 214 -13.94 -8.21 14.94
CA ILE A 214 -13.20 -9.41 14.52
C ILE A 214 -11.80 -9.02 14.05
N LEU A 215 -11.67 -7.90 13.33
CA LEU A 215 -10.38 -7.37 12.91
C LEU A 215 -9.54 -6.95 14.13
N LEU A 216 -10.14 -6.25 15.10
CA LEU A 216 -9.45 -5.86 16.33
C LEU A 216 -8.90 -7.06 17.11
N GLN A 217 -9.72 -8.10 17.30
CA GLN A 217 -9.29 -9.32 17.96
C GLN A 217 -8.12 -9.99 17.22
N LYS A 218 -8.12 -9.97 15.87
CA LYS A 218 -7.01 -10.52 15.08
C LYS A 218 -5.75 -9.68 15.23
N ILE A 219 -5.86 -8.34 15.25
CA ILE A 219 -4.74 -7.43 15.49
C ILE A 219 -4.11 -7.67 16.87
N GLU A 220 -4.91 -7.81 17.92
CA GLU A 220 -4.43 -8.14 19.28
C GLU A 220 -3.61 -9.45 19.29
N ARG A 221 -4.11 -10.49 18.61
CA ARG A 221 -3.37 -11.76 18.47
C ARG A 221 -2.05 -11.60 17.72
N VAL A 222 -1.97 -10.70 16.74
CA VAL A 222 -0.71 -10.36 16.07
C VAL A 222 0.24 -9.67 17.06
N GLU A 223 -0.24 -8.71 17.87
CA GLU A 223 0.57 -8.01 18.89
C GLU A 223 1.17 -8.99 19.92
N GLU A 224 0.37 -9.96 20.37
CA GLU A 224 0.85 -11.01 21.27
C GLU A 224 1.98 -11.85 20.63
N LYS A 225 1.82 -12.23 19.36
CA LYS A 225 2.84 -12.96 18.60
C LYS A 225 4.12 -12.14 18.46
N VAL A 226 4.03 -10.85 18.13
CA VAL A 226 5.18 -9.93 18.04
C VAL A 226 5.91 -9.88 19.38
N SER A 227 5.18 -9.72 20.48
CA SER A 227 5.76 -9.67 21.83
C SER A 227 6.53 -10.95 22.18
N ARG A 228 5.99 -12.13 21.81
CA ARG A 228 6.67 -13.42 21.99
C ARG A 228 7.92 -13.55 21.12
N LEU A 229 7.88 -13.07 19.88
CA LEU A 229 9.02 -13.08 18.96
C LEU A 229 10.16 -12.18 19.46
N ARG A 230 9.85 -11.00 20.00
CA ARG A 230 10.84 -10.09 20.60
C ARG A 230 11.52 -10.72 21.82
N LYS A 231 10.77 -11.37 22.71
CA LYS A 231 11.33 -12.09 23.88
C LYS A 231 12.30 -13.20 23.46
N LYS A 232 12.02 -13.93 22.36
CA LYS A 232 12.91 -14.98 21.84
C LYS A 232 14.22 -14.48 21.22
N LYS A 233 14.33 -13.19 20.84
CA LYS A 233 15.58 -12.60 20.33
C LYS A 233 16.54 -12.17 21.45
N LEU A 234 16.07 -12.08 22.69
CA LEU A 234 16.82 -11.62 23.86
C LEU A 234 17.43 -12.76 24.71
N TYR A 235 17.10 -14.01 24.38
CA TYR A 235 17.67 -15.24 24.95
C TYR A 235 18.41 -16.01 23.85
#